data_AF-A0AB35BIE0-F1
#
_entry.id   AF-A0AB35BIE0-F1
#
_cell.length_a   1.000
_cell.length_b   1.000
_cell.length_c   1.000
_cell.angle_alpha   90.00
_cell.angle_beta   90.00
_cell.angle_gamma   90.00
#
_symmetry.space_group_name_H-M   'P 1'
#
loop_
_entity.id
_entity.type
_entity.pdbx_description
1 polymer ?
#
loop_
_entity_poly.entity_id
_entity_poly.type
_entity_poly.pdbx_seq_one_letter_code
_entity_poly.pdbx_strand_id
1 'polypeptide(L)'
;MTSASHVVPLLSAFIAAGSALAAWLAYRNGLRMGRRDALKFAADLHRDMTTGAVADARHVVGTKRYGNSDARRSVDARVIESYYVLLWAYERLATGVEVLKRAQYEEALEVLRVSIAWHVAEVGKNINALNEDTAVRARDAEAFERFKACVRQLKEAGIDPKVRFSAESSSVTTTR
;
A
#
# COMPACT_ATOMS: atom_id res chain seq x y z
N MET A 1 -42.48 -54.67 -24.20
CA MET A 1 -41.83 -53.48 -24.79
C MET A 1 -41.95 -52.31 -23.82
N THR A 2 -41.10 -52.24 -22.78
CA THR A 2 -41.18 -51.19 -21.73
C THR A 2 -39.83 -51.09 -21.00
N SER A 3 -38.78 -50.59 -21.66
CA SER A 3 -37.46 -50.43 -20.99
C SER A 3 -36.70 -49.15 -21.35
N ALA A 4 -37.07 -48.45 -22.42
CA ALA A 4 -36.32 -47.27 -22.88
C ALA A 4 -36.69 -45.94 -22.19
N SER A 5 -37.83 -45.85 -21.50
CA SER A 5 -38.39 -44.58 -21.00
C SER A 5 -37.74 -44.03 -19.72
N HIS A 6 -36.97 -44.84 -18.99
CA HIS A 6 -36.31 -44.42 -17.74
C HIS A 6 -34.80 -44.17 -17.88
N VAL A 7 -34.18 -44.60 -18.98
CA VAL A 7 -32.72 -44.48 -19.19
C VAL A 7 -32.33 -43.07 -19.63
N VAL A 8 -33.15 -42.44 -20.46
CA VAL A 8 -32.93 -41.08 -20.96
C VAL A 8 -32.90 -40.02 -19.84
N PRO A 9 -33.90 -39.94 -18.92
CA PRO A 9 -33.90 -38.92 -17.86
C PRO A 9 -32.72 -39.07 -16.88
N LEU A 10 -32.29 -40.31 -16.59
CA LEU A 10 -31.13 -40.61 -15.75
C LEU A 10 -29.82 -40.10 -16.37
N LEU A 11 -29.62 -40.35 -17.67
CA LEU A 11 -28.43 -39.87 -18.37
C LEU A 11 -28.34 -38.34 -18.39
N SER A 12 -29.46 -37.65 -18.65
CA SER A 12 -29.52 -36.18 -18.62
C SER A 12 -29.28 -35.59 -17.23
N ALA A 13 -29.69 -36.27 -16.16
CA ALA A 13 -29.44 -35.82 -14.79
C ALA A 13 -27.93 -35.89 -14.44
N PHE A 14 -27.21 -36.92 -14.88
CA PHE A 14 -25.76 -37.02 -14.69
C PHE A 14 -24.98 -35.97 -15.48
N ILE A 15 -25.39 -35.67 -16.70
CA ILE A 15 -24.78 -34.62 -17.54
C ILE A 15 -24.99 -33.23 -16.92
N ALA A 16 -26.19 -32.95 -16.42
CA ALA A 16 -26.50 -31.69 -15.74
C ALA A 16 -25.72 -31.53 -14.43
N ALA A 17 -25.65 -32.58 -13.61
CA ALA A 17 -24.89 -32.58 -12.35
C ALA A 17 -23.38 -32.40 -12.60
N GLY A 18 -22.82 -33.05 -13.62
CA GLY A 18 -21.42 -32.89 -14.02
C GLY A 18 -21.08 -31.46 -14.48
N SER A 19 -21.98 -30.84 -15.24
CA SER A 19 -21.81 -29.47 -15.74
C SER A 19 -21.89 -28.43 -14.61
N ALA A 20 -22.80 -28.62 -13.66
CA ALA A 20 -22.91 -27.77 -12.46
C ALA A 20 -21.67 -27.88 -11.56
N LEU A 21 -21.13 -29.09 -11.37
CA LEU A 21 -19.91 -29.30 -10.61
C LEU A 21 -18.70 -28.65 -11.29
N ALA A 22 -18.56 -28.79 -12.61
CA ALA A 22 -17.50 -28.14 -13.37
C ALA A 22 -17.58 -26.61 -13.30
N ALA A 23 -18.79 -26.04 -13.41
CA ALA A 23 -19.01 -24.60 -13.26
C ALA A 23 -18.69 -24.12 -11.83
N TRP A 24 -19.08 -24.88 -10.80
CA TRP A 24 -18.73 -24.57 -9.41
C TRP A 24 -17.22 -24.64 -9.16
N LEU A 25 -16.52 -25.64 -9.71
CA LEU A 25 -15.07 -25.75 -9.61
C LEU A 25 -14.36 -24.63 -10.36
N ALA A 26 -14.83 -24.26 -11.56
CA ALA A 26 -14.29 -23.14 -12.34
C ALA A 26 -14.52 -21.80 -11.61
N TYR A 27 -15.71 -21.56 -11.07
CA TYR A 27 -16.02 -20.40 -10.24
C TYR A 27 -15.13 -20.35 -8.99
N ARG A 28 -15.01 -21.48 -8.28
CA ARG A 28 -14.16 -21.61 -7.09
C ARG A 28 -12.68 -21.40 -7.42
N ASN A 29 -12.21 -21.86 -8.57
CA ASN A 29 -10.84 -21.67 -9.03
C ASN A 29 -10.59 -20.23 -9.50
N GLY A 30 -11.54 -19.59 -10.16
CA GLY A 30 -11.48 -18.17 -10.52
C GLY A 30 -11.37 -17.27 -9.29
N LEU A 31 -12.17 -17.54 -8.26
CA LEU A 31 -12.06 -16.84 -6.96
C LEU A 31 -10.70 -17.06 -6.28
N ARG A 32 -10.14 -18.27 -6.37
CA ARG A 32 -8.81 -18.60 -5.81
C ARG A 32 -7.65 -17.97 -6.60
N MET A 33 -7.79 -17.82 -7.91
CA MET A 33 -6.84 -17.06 -8.72
C MET A 33 -6.84 -15.59 -8.28
N GLY A 34 -8.02 -14.99 -8.12
CA GLY A 34 -8.13 -13.62 -7.57
C GLY A 34 -7.46 -13.46 -6.20
N ARG A 35 -7.62 -14.45 -5.28
CA ARG A 35 -6.95 -14.42 -3.97
C ARG A 35 -5.42 -14.54 -4.08
N ARG A 36 -4.91 -15.44 -4.92
CA ARG A 36 -3.46 -15.60 -5.12
C ARG A 36 -2.84 -14.36 -5.74
N ASP A 37 -3.52 -13.75 -6.71
CA ASP A 37 -3.07 -12.53 -7.36
C ASP A 37 -3.10 -11.35 -6.38
N ALA A 38 -4.12 -11.25 -5.52
CA ALA A 38 -4.17 -10.26 -4.45
C ALA A 38 -3.02 -10.43 -3.44
N LEU A 39 -2.72 -11.65 -3.01
CA LEU A 39 -1.59 -11.94 -2.10
C LEU A 39 -0.25 -11.64 -2.75
N LYS A 40 -0.09 -11.95 -4.04
CA LYS A 40 1.09 -11.59 -4.81
C LYS A 40 1.23 -10.07 -4.93
N PHE A 41 0.15 -9.37 -5.22
CA PHE A 41 0.13 -7.91 -5.28
C PHE A 41 0.51 -7.28 -3.94
N ALA A 42 -0.01 -7.79 -2.82
CA ALA A 42 0.41 -7.40 -1.48
C ALA A 42 1.92 -7.64 -1.25
N ALA A 43 2.44 -8.80 -1.65
CA ALA A 43 3.87 -9.08 -1.56
C ALA A 43 4.72 -8.14 -2.43
N ASP A 44 4.24 -7.77 -3.61
CA ASP A 44 4.90 -6.82 -4.52
C ASP A 44 4.92 -5.40 -3.93
N LEU A 45 3.83 -4.95 -3.28
CA LEU A 45 3.80 -3.68 -2.54
C LEU A 45 4.78 -3.66 -1.36
N HIS A 46 4.86 -4.76 -0.61
CA HIS A 46 5.85 -4.90 0.45
C HIS A 46 7.28 -4.87 -0.11
N ARG A 47 7.53 -5.54 -1.24
CA ARG A 47 8.83 -5.55 -1.91
C ARG A 47 9.23 -4.16 -2.43
N ASP A 48 8.30 -3.40 -3.01
CA ASP A 48 8.53 -2.02 -3.44
C ASP A 48 9.02 -1.15 -2.27
N MET A 49 8.43 -1.31 -1.09
CA MET A 49 8.83 -0.53 0.10
C MET A 49 10.15 -0.97 0.75
N THR A 50 10.67 -2.14 0.40
CA THR A 50 11.79 -2.78 1.11
C THR A 50 13.02 -3.05 0.26
N THR A 51 12.96 -2.81 -1.05
CA THR A 51 14.05 -3.13 -1.98
C THR A 51 14.36 -1.99 -2.95
N GLY A 52 15.46 -2.12 -3.69
CA GLY A 52 15.85 -1.20 -4.76
C GLY A 52 15.99 0.25 -4.29
N ALA A 53 15.52 1.19 -5.13
CA ALA A 53 15.63 2.63 -4.89
C ALA A 53 14.99 3.07 -3.56
N VAL A 54 13.90 2.41 -3.12
CA VAL A 54 13.25 2.76 -1.84
C VAL A 54 14.11 2.32 -0.66
N ALA A 55 14.75 1.15 -0.73
CA ALA A 55 15.69 0.72 0.30
C ALA A 55 16.89 1.67 0.41
N ASP A 56 17.45 2.09 -0.73
CA ASP A 56 18.57 3.03 -0.77
C ASP A 56 18.16 4.41 -0.22
N ALA A 57 17.00 4.93 -0.64
CA ALA A 57 16.47 6.19 -0.14
C ALA A 57 16.21 6.15 1.38
N ARG A 58 15.69 5.03 1.89
CA ARG A 58 15.52 4.80 3.34
C ARG A 58 16.85 4.86 4.07
N HIS A 59 17.89 4.27 3.49
CA HIS A 59 19.22 4.30 4.07
C HIS A 59 19.80 5.71 4.09
N VAL A 60 19.68 6.47 2.99
CA VAL A 60 20.16 7.86 2.89
C VAL A 60 19.44 8.76 3.91
N VAL A 61 18.12 8.76 3.90
CA VAL A 61 17.34 9.61 4.82
C VAL A 61 17.50 9.16 6.27
N GLY A 62 17.56 7.85 6.52
CA GLY A 62 17.84 7.30 7.84
C GLY A 62 19.22 7.72 8.35
N THR A 63 20.25 7.69 7.50
CA THR A 63 21.61 8.15 7.85
C THR A 63 21.62 9.65 8.14
N LYS A 64 20.90 10.46 7.37
CA LYS A 64 20.73 11.89 7.66
C LYS A 64 20.10 12.13 9.03
N ARG A 65 19.16 11.30 9.46
CA ARG A 65 18.52 11.44 10.78
C ARG A 65 19.35 10.90 11.94
N TYR A 66 19.89 9.69 11.79
CA TYR A 66 20.50 8.93 12.89
C TYR A 66 22.03 8.93 12.86
N GLY A 67 22.66 9.34 11.77
CA GLY A 67 24.12 9.37 11.58
C GLY A 67 24.85 10.35 12.50
N ASN A 68 26.14 10.56 12.25
CA ASN A 68 26.96 11.50 13.03
C ASN A 68 26.54 12.97 12.79
N SER A 69 27.13 13.92 13.53
CA SER A 69 26.78 15.35 13.45
C SER A 69 26.91 15.93 12.04
N ASP A 70 27.88 15.44 11.27
CA ASP A 70 28.18 15.96 9.93
C ASP A 70 27.14 15.47 8.91
N ALA A 71 26.76 14.19 9.00
CA ALA A 71 25.64 13.63 8.23
C ALA A 71 24.31 14.29 8.59
N ARG A 72 24.10 14.68 9.85
CA ARG A 72 22.88 15.37 10.31
C ARG A 72 22.75 16.81 9.84
N ARG A 73 23.85 17.51 9.54
CA ARG A 73 23.84 18.95 9.19
C ARG A 73 23.72 19.23 7.69
N SER A 74 24.10 18.30 6.83
CA SER A 74 24.08 18.51 5.37
C SER A 74 22.76 18.07 4.74
N VAL A 75 22.05 18.98 4.05
CA VAL A 75 21.01 18.61 3.08
C VAL A 75 21.63 18.82 1.71
N ASP A 76 21.92 17.73 1.02
CA ASP A 76 22.44 17.76 -0.34
C ASP A 76 21.38 17.28 -1.34
N ALA A 77 21.74 17.29 -2.63
CA ALA A 77 20.86 16.83 -3.70
C ALA A 77 20.40 15.37 -3.50
N ARG A 78 21.24 14.51 -2.91
CA ARG A 78 20.94 13.09 -2.72
C ARG A 78 19.89 12.87 -1.63
N VAL A 79 19.94 13.65 -0.55
CA VAL A 79 18.89 13.64 0.50
C VAL A 79 17.54 14.08 -0.08
N ILE A 80 17.54 15.12 -0.91
CA ILE A 80 16.32 15.64 -1.56
C ILE A 80 15.76 14.62 -2.55
N GLU A 81 16.59 14.02 -3.39
CA GLU A 81 16.17 12.95 -4.31
C GLU A 81 15.57 11.77 -3.54
N SER A 82 16.26 11.32 -2.49
CA SER A 82 15.80 10.23 -1.63
C SER A 82 14.47 10.55 -0.96
N TYR A 83 14.24 11.81 -0.55
CA TYR A 83 12.97 12.27 -0.02
C TYR A 83 11.82 12.04 -1.01
N TYR A 84 11.97 12.44 -2.28
CA TYR A 84 10.93 12.22 -3.29
C TYR A 84 10.70 10.74 -3.61
N VAL A 85 11.77 9.93 -3.64
CA VAL A 85 11.63 8.48 -3.82
C VAL A 85 10.73 7.87 -2.73
N LEU A 86 10.91 8.29 -1.47
CA LEU A 86 10.07 7.83 -0.36
C LEU A 86 8.64 8.35 -0.44
N LEU A 87 8.44 9.59 -0.90
CA LEU A 87 7.10 10.13 -1.14
C LEU A 87 6.33 9.33 -2.20
N TRP A 88 6.96 9.08 -3.35
CA TRP A 88 6.33 8.29 -4.41
C TRP A 88 6.07 6.84 -3.99
N ALA A 89 6.93 6.27 -3.15
CA ALA A 89 6.69 4.94 -2.59
C ALA A 89 5.41 4.93 -1.71
N TYR A 90 5.17 6.00 -0.94
CA TYR A 90 3.92 6.17 -0.18
C TYR A 90 2.69 6.32 -1.07
N GLU A 91 2.79 7.09 -2.14
CA GLU A 91 1.71 7.25 -3.11
C GLU A 91 1.32 5.92 -3.75
N ARG A 92 2.32 5.11 -4.17
CA ARG A 92 2.10 3.77 -4.72
C ARG A 92 1.51 2.82 -3.69
N LEU A 93 2.00 2.84 -2.45
CA LEU A 93 1.48 2.01 -1.37
C LEU A 93 0.01 2.36 -1.06
N ALA A 94 -0.30 3.65 -0.91
CA ALA A 94 -1.67 4.10 -0.62
C ALA A 94 -2.64 3.73 -1.75
N THR A 95 -2.19 3.88 -3.01
CA THR A 95 -2.96 3.45 -4.19
C THR A 95 -3.19 1.92 -4.17
N GLY A 96 -2.15 1.13 -3.90
CA GLY A 96 -2.26 -0.33 -3.82
C GLY A 96 -3.19 -0.81 -2.71
N VAL A 97 -3.14 -0.17 -1.55
CA VAL A 97 -4.05 -0.41 -0.42
C VAL A 97 -5.50 -0.13 -0.80
N GLU A 98 -5.76 0.99 -1.48
CA GLU A 98 -7.12 1.33 -1.94
C GLU A 98 -7.64 0.32 -2.97
N VAL A 99 -6.77 -0.20 -3.86
CA VAL A 99 -7.14 -1.27 -4.81
C VAL A 99 -7.55 -2.53 -4.05
N LEU A 100 -6.75 -2.98 -3.07
CA LEU A 100 -7.07 -4.16 -2.26
C LEU A 100 -8.38 -3.99 -1.49
N LYS A 101 -8.62 -2.80 -0.92
CA LYS A 101 -9.83 -2.45 -0.18
C LYS A 101 -11.07 -2.44 -1.07
N ARG A 102 -11.03 -1.78 -2.23
CA ARG A 102 -12.14 -1.73 -3.19
C ARG A 102 -12.50 -3.11 -3.74
N ALA A 103 -11.49 -3.97 -3.94
CA ALA A 103 -11.69 -5.34 -4.38
C ALA A 103 -12.07 -6.31 -3.23
N GLN A 104 -12.24 -5.80 -2.00
CA GLN A 104 -12.61 -6.57 -0.81
C GLN A 104 -11.67 -7.74 -0.50
N TYR A 105 -10.36 -7.58 -0.78
CA TYR A 105 -9.33 -8.58 -0.50
C TYR A 105 -8.75 -8.41 0.91
N GLU A 106 -9.60 -8.60 1.93
CA GLU A 106 -9.26 -8.39 3.35
C GLU A 106 -8.03 -9.19 3.80
N GLU A 107 -7.90 -10.44 3.37
CA GLU A 107 -6.74 -11.26 3.74
C GLU A 107 -5.42 -10.72 3.17
N ALA A 108 -5.42 -10.28 1.91
CA ALA A 108 -4.23 -9.70 1.29
C ALA A 108 -3.87 -8.35 1.94
N LEU A 109 -4.89 -7.55 2.27
CA LEU A 109 -4.72 -6.31 3.02
C LEU A 109 -4.13 -6.57 4.42
N GLU A 110 -4.58 -7.62 5.11
CA GLU A 110 -4.04 -8.00 6.42
C GLU A 110 -2.58 -8.44 6.35
N VAL A 111 -2.24 -9.29 5.38
CA VAL A 111 -0.85 -9.71 5.14
C VAL A 111 0.04 -8.51 4.82
N LEU A 112 -0.43 -7.59 3.99
CA LEU A 112 0.29 -6.34 3.69
C LEU A 112 0.46 -5.50 4.95
N ARG A 113 -0.60 -5.31 5.74
CA ARG A 113 -0.60 -4.49 6.96
C ARG A 113 0.46 -4.96 7.95
N VAL A 114 0.47 -6.27 8.25
CA VAL A 114 1.43 -6.86 9.20
C VAL A 114 2.87 -6.75 8.68
N SER A 115 3.09 -7.03 7.40
CA SER A 115 4.45 -7.03 6.81
C SER A 115 5.05 -5.63 6.70
N ILE A 116 4.24 -4.60 6.45
CA ILE A 116 4.74 -3.26 6.09
C ILE A 116 4.72 -2.25 7.25
N ALA A 117 4.02 -2.56 8.35
CA ALA A 117 3.77 -1.62 9.44
C ALA A 117 5.05 -0.95 9.98
N TRP A 118 6.13 -1.71 10.20
CA TRP A 118 7.38 -1.15 10.69
C TRP A 118 8.05 -0.22 9.66
N HIS A 119 8.06 -0.63 8.38
CA HIS A 119 8.67 0.16 7.30
C HIS A 119 7.94 1.49 7.11
N VAL A 120 6.61 1.47 7.08
CA VAL A 120 5.79 2.68 6.99
C VAL A 120 5.96 3.55 8.24
N ALA A 121 6.00 2.97 9.44
CA ALA A 121 6.24 3.76 10.64
C ALA A 121 7.60 4.48 10.62
N GLU A 122 8.64 3.81 10.13
CA GLU A 122 9.99 4.37 10.12
C GLU A 122 10.17 5.42 9.02
N VAL A 123 9.72 5.11 7.80
CA VAL A 123 9.77 6.04 6.67
C VAL A 123 8.96 7.30 6.95
N GLY A 124 7.77 7.16 7.54
CA GLY A 124 6.91 8.29 7.83
C GLY A 124 7.56 9.29 8.79
N LYS A 125 8.20 8.80 9.86
CA LYS A 125 8.93 9.67 10.79
C LYS A 125 10.12 10.35 10.12
N ASN A 126 10.80 9.66 9.21
CA ASN A 126 11.95 10.17 8.47
C ASN A 126 11.56 11.29 7.51
N ILE A 127 10.46 11.11 6.76
CA ILE A 127 9.88 12.15 5.89
C ILE A 127 9.46 13.36 6.74
N ASN A 128 8.78 13.14 7.86
CA ASN A 128 8.35 14.24 8.74
C ASN A 128 9.54 15.05 9.27
N ALA A 129 10.60 14.37 9.73
CA ALA A 129 11.81 15.03 10.23
C ALA A 129 12.53 15.83 9.13
N LEU A 130 12.55 15.34 7.89
CA LEU A 130 13.11 16.11 6.76
C LEU A 130 12.27 17.33 6.42
N ASN A 131 10.95 17.25 6.50
CA ASN A 131 10.08 18.39 6.20
C ASN A 131 10.13 19.51 7.27
N GLU A 132 10.63 19.21 8.47
CA GLU A 132 10.98 20.23 9.46
C GLU A 132 12.20 21.07 9.03
N ASP A 133 13.01 20.57 8.10
CA ASP A 133 14.11 21.33 7.49
C ASP A 133 13.57 22.34 6.46
N THR A 134 13.82 23.62 6.72
CA THR A 134 13.37 24.74 5.87
C THR A 134 13.80 24.63 4.41
N ALA A 135 14.96 24.02 4.13
CA ALA A 135 15.45 23.88 2.76
C ALA A 135 14.65 22.84 1.95
N VAL A 136 14.15 21.80 2.62
CA VAL A 136 13.29 20.78 2.02
C VAL A 136 11.87 21.32 1.86
N ARG A 137 11.33 21.94 2.93
CA ARG A 137 9.97 22.49 2.94
C ARG A 137 9.77 23.59 1.90
N ALA A 138 10.77 24.47 1.71
CA ALA A 138 10.69 25.56 0.74
C ALA A 138 10.66 25.07 -0.72
N ARG A 139 11.13 23.85 -0.99
CA ARG A 139 11.18 23.32 -2.36
C ARG A 139 9.85 22.77 -2.84
N ASP A 140 9.06 22.14 -1.97
CA ASP A 140 7.79 21.54 -2.40
C ASP A 140 6.83 21.24 -1.23
N ALA A 141 6.08 22.27 -0.82
CA ALA A 141 5.00 22.13 0.16
C ALA A 141 3.86 21.23 -0.35
N GLU A 142 3.61 21.22 -1.66
CA GLU A 142 2.54 20.43 -2.28
C GLU A 142 2.83 18.92 -2.17
N ALA A 143 4.08 18.50 -2.39
CA ALA A 143 4.49 17.12 -2.20
C ALA A 143 4.29 16.64 -0.75
N PHE A 144 4.49 17.52 0.24
CA PHE A 144 4.20 17.17 1.63
C PHE A 144 2.69 17.12 1.93
N GLU A 145 1.86 17.95 1.29
CA GLU A 145 0.40 17.82 1.37
C GLU A 145 -0.10 16.48 0.82
N ARG A 146 0.46 16.03 -0.33
CA ARG A 146 0.16 14.71 -0.90
C ARG A 146 0.57 13.58 0.05
N PHE A 147 1.73 13.71 0.68
CA PHE A 147 2.15 12.78 1.73
C PHE A 147 1.14 12.69 2.89
N LYS A 148 0.67 13.84 3.39
CA LYS A 148 -0.37 13.87 4.43
C LYS A 148 -1.63 13.14 3.99
N ALA A 149 -2.04 13.30 2.73
CA ALA A 149 -3.18 12.57 2.17
C ALA A 149 -2.93 11.05 2.14
N CYS A 150 -1.76 10.59 1.69
CA CYS A 150 -1.40 9.17 1.74
C CYS A 150 -1.41 8.63 3.17
N VAL A 151 -0.86 9.36 4.14
CA VAL A 151 -0.88 8.94 5.56
C VAL A 151 -2.30 8.78 6.09
N ARG A 152 -3.24 9.67 5.71
CA ARG A 152 -4.65 9.53 6.07
C ARG A 152 -5.25 8.25 5.48
N GLN A 153 -5.05 8.01 4.19
CA GLN A 153 -5.54 6.80 3.50
C GLN A 153 -5.00 5.51 4.14
N LEU A 154 -3.71 5.48 4.47
CA LEU A 154 -3.10 4.32 5.13
C LEU A 154 -3.70 4.08 6.53
N LYS A 155 -3.92 5.15 7.31
CA LYS A 155 -4.57 5.04 8.63
C LYS A 155 -6.00 4.50 8.52
N GLU A 156 -6.77 4.94 7.54
CA GLU A 156 -8.12 4.42 7.26
C GLU A 156 -8.12 2.94 6.89
N ALA A 157 -7.02 2.45 6.32
CA ALA A 157 -6.79 1.03 6.03
C ALA A 157 -6.15 0.26 7.20
N GLY A 158 -6.00 0.87 8.38
CA GLY A 158 -5.43 0.25 9.57
C GLY A 158 -3.90 0.14 9.55
N ILE A 159 -3.22 0.76 8.59
CA ILE A 159 -1.75 0.84 8.54
C ILE A 159 -1.34 2.17 9.15
N ASP A 160 -0.85 2.18 10.40
CA ASP A 160 -0.46 3.42 11.09
C ASP A 160 1.00 3.81 10.78
N PRO A 161 1.25 4.93 10.05
CA PRO A 161 2.60 5.42 9.79
C PRO A 161 3.28 6.05 11.02
N LYS A 162 2.61 6.13 12.17
CA LYS A 162 3.11 6.77 13.40
C LYS A 162 3.59 8.21 13.20
N VAL A 163 3.06 8.88 12.18
CA VAL A 163 3.30 10.30 11.90
C VAL A 163 2.23 11.13 12.57
N ARG A 164 2.68 12.16 13.31
CA ARG A 164 1.84 13.21 13.88
C ARG A 164 2.14 14.49 13.14
N PHE A 165 1.15 14.98 12.40
CA PHE A 165 1.23 16.31 11.81
C PHE A 165 0.83 17.31 12.89
N SER A 166 1.64 18.34 13.13
CA SER A 166 1.21 19.48 13.93
C SER A 166 -0.05 20.05 13.28
N ALA A 167 -1.11 20.23 14.06
CA ALA A 167 -2.29 20.94 13.58
C ALA A 167 -1.83 22.30 13.05
N GLU A 168 -2.09 22.56 11.76
CA GLU A 168 -1.89 23.90 11.23
C GLU A 168 -2.66 24.87 12.12
N SER A 169 -1.94 25.86 12.63
CA SER A 169 -2.51 27.00 13.32
C SER A 169 -3.49 27.68 12.36
N SER A 170 -4.77 27.34 12.50
CA SER A 170 -5.89 28.09 11.97
C SER A 170 -5.92 29.48 12.63
N SER A 171 -5.04 30.37 12.18
CA SER A 171 -5.11 31.79 12.52
C SER A 171 -4.51 32.62 11.39
N VAL A 172 -5.15 32.54 10.21
CA VAL A 172 -5.23 33.72 9.36
C VAL A 172 -6.42 34.52 9.88
N THR A 173 -6.14 35.37 10.87
CA THR A 173 -7.05 36.43 11.27
C THR A 173 -7.05 37.43 10.12
N THR A 174 -8.00 37.30 9.21
CA THR A 174 -8.38 38.37 8.29
C THR A 174 -9.04 39.46 9.13
N THR A 175 -8.24 40.38 9.66
CA THR A 175 -8.76 41.67 10.13
C THR A 175 -8.69 42.65 8.97
N ARG A 176 -9.88 43.06 8.53
CA ARG A 176 -10.13 44.23 7.70
C ARG A 176 -9.59 45.50 8.33
#